data_AF-A0A961T7B6-F1
#
_entry.id   AF-A0A961T7B6-F1
#
_cell.length_a   1.000
_cell.length_b   1.000
_cell.length_c   1.000
_cell.angle_alpha   90.00
_cell.angle_beta   90.00
_cell.angle_gamma   90.00
#
_symmetry.space_group_name_H-M   'P 1'
#
loop_
_entity.id
_entity.type
_entity.pdbx_description
1 polymer ?
#
loop_
_entity_poly.entity_id
_entity_poly.type
_entity_poly.pdbx_seq_one_letter_code
_entity_poly.pdbx_strand_id
1 'polypeptide(L)' 'MKSAVILLPGLNRDRDMIAALTKISGQPPVTVWQTETEIPDVDLIVIPGGFS' A
#
# COMPACT_ATOMS: atom_id res chain seq x y z
N MET A 1 -7.18 8.43 -8.26
CA MET A 1 -7.33 8.12 -6.83
C MET A 1 -5.93 8.02 -6.25
N LYS A 2 -5.62 8.84 -5.24
CA LYS A 2 -4.37 8.71 -4.50
C LYS A 2 -4.54 7.56 -3.52
N SER A 3 -3.61 6.61 -3.53
CA SER A 3 -3.69 5.45 -2.65
C SER A 3 -2.37 5.19 -1.95
N ALA A 4 -2.44 4.61 -0.76
CA ALA A 4 -1.29 4.17 0.01
C ALA A 4 -1.37 2.66 0.32
N VAL A 5 -0.24 1.98 0.27
CA VAL A 5 -0.09 0.59 0.71
C VAL A 5 0.81 0.55 1.93
N ILE A 6 0.30 0.01 3.03
CA ILE A 6 1.08 -0.15 4.27
C ILE A 6 1.96 -1.39 4.14
N LEU A 7 3.24 -1.24 4.47
CA LEU A 7 4.23 -2.29 4.48
C LEU A 7 4.60 -2.65 5.92
N LEU A 8 4.43 -3.93 6.25
CA LEU A 8 4.77 -4.52 7.54
C LEU A 8 5.75 -5.69 7.30
N PRO A 9 6.64 -6.00 8.25
CA PRO A 9 7.36 -7.27 8.26
C PRO A 9 6.37 -8.45 8.16
N GLY A 10 6.69 -9.46 7.35
CA GLY A 10 5.85 -10.66 7.20
C GLY A 10 4.69 -10.56 6.21
N LEU A 11 4.45 -9.40 5.59
CA LEU A 11 3.52 -9.32 4.45
C LEU A 11 4.02 -10.12 3.25
N ASN A 12 3.08 -10.68 2.49
CA ASN A 12 3.40 -11.41 1.26
C ASN A 12 2.50 -11.07 0.05
N ARG A 13 1.50 -10.18 0.22
CA ARG A 13 0.60 -9.70 -0.85
C ARG A 13 0.76 -8.21 -1.16
N ASP A 14 1.77 -7.55 -0.61
CA ASP A 14 2.11 -6.15 -0.88
C ASP A 14 2.35 -5.89 -2.37
N ARG A 15 3.15 -6.73 -3.04
CA ARG A 15 3.44 -6.60 -4.48
C ARG A 15 2.18 -6.79 -5.34
N ASP A 16 1.32 -7.73 -4.98
CA ASP A 16 0.06 -7.97 -5.69
C ASP A 16 -0.85 -6.74 -5.59
N MET A 17 -0.89 -6.12 -4.41
CA MET A 17 -1.70 -4.93 -4.18
C MET A 17 -1.17 -3.70 -4.93
N ILE A 18 0.15 -3.49 -4.91
CA ILE A 18 0.81 -2.43 -5.69
C ILE A 18 0.51 -2.60 -7.18
N ALA A 19 0.63 -3.83 -7.71
CA ALA A 19 0.34 -4.11 -9.11
C ALA A 19 -1.13 -3.87 -9.46
N ALA A 20 -2.06 -4.32 -8.61
CA ALA A 20 -3.50 -4.12 -8.81
C ALA A 20 -3.86 -2.63 -8.83
N LEU A 21 -3.41 -1.87 -7.83
CA LEU A 21 -3.67 -0.43 -7.72
C LEU A 21 -3.04 0.35 -8.88
N THR A 22 -1.84 -0.01 -9.29
CA THR A 22 -1.19 0.58 -10.48
C THR A 22 -2.02 0.34 -11.73
N LYS A 23 -2.48 -0.90 -11.95
CA LYS A 23 -3.25 -1.29 -13.13
C LYS A 23 -4.60 -0.58 -13.22
N ILE A 24 -5.32 -0.43 -12.10
CA ILE A 24 -6.66 0.16 -12.11
C ILE A 24 -6.65 1.69 -12.08
N SER A 25 -5.64 2.30 -11.44
CA SER A 25 -5.59 3.76 -11.26
C SER A 25 -4.65 4.47 -12.23
N GLY A 26 -3.80 3.73 -12.94
CA GLY A 26 -2.78 4.26 -13.85
C GLY A 26 -1.54 4.83 -13.15
N GLN A 27 -1.49 4.80 -11.82
CA GLN A 27 -0.37 5.31 -11.01
C GLN A 27 -0.11 4.32 -9.85
N PRO A 28 1.15 4.07 -9.47
CA PRO A 28 1.43 3.24 -8.31
C PRO A 28 0.97 3.93 -7.01
N PRO A 29 0.51 3.15 -6.01
CA PRO A 29 0.27 3.70 -4.68
C PRO A 29 1.57 4.15 -4.02
N VAL A 30 1.48 5.07 -3.07
CA VAL A 30 2.59 5.40 -2.17
C VAL A 30 2.76 4.25 -1.19
N THR A 31 3.98 3.78 -0.97
CA THR A 31 4.25 2.77 0.07
C THR A 31 4.60 3.47 1.38
N VAL A 32 4.00 3.03 2.48
CA VAL A 32 4.23 3.57 3.82
C VAL A 32 4.74 2.45 4.71
N TRP A 33 5.93 2.63 5.30
CA TRP A 33 6.51 1.65 6.20
C TRP A 33 5.89 1.75 7.61
N GLN A 34 5.81 0.64 8.34
CA GLN A 34 5.14 0.60 9.65
C GLN A 34 5.67 1.57 10.72
N THR A 35 6.90 2.08 10.58
CA THR A 35 7.49 3.02 11.54
C THR A 35 7.24 4.48 11.19
N GLU A 36 6.62 4.76 10.05
CA GLU A 36 6.22 6.12 9.70
C GLU A 36 5.15 6.61 10.68
N THR A 37 5.29 7.86 11.14
CA THR A 37 4.37 8.47 12.11
C THR A 37 3.25 9.26 11.45
N GLU A 38 3.31 9.41 10.13
CA GLU A 38 2.37 10.18 9.33
C GLU A 38 1.91 9.35 8.13
N ILE A 39 0.68 9.60 7.69
CA ILE A 39 0.11 8.99 6.49
C ILE A 39 -0.13 10.12 5.47
N PRO A 40 0.26 9.94 4.20
CA PRO A 40 0.01 10.93 3.16
C PRO A 40 -1.49 11.16 2.96
N ASP A 41 -1.85 12.35 2.48
CA ASP A 41 -3.22 12.69 2.10
C ASP A 41 -3.65 11.85 0.88
N VAL A 42 -4.37 10.76 1.15
CA VAL A 42 -4.81 9.76 0.17
C VAL A 42 -6.28 9.43 0.34
N ASP A 43 -6.92 9.04 -0.75
CA ASP A 43 -8.32 8.66 -0.79
C ASP A 43 -8.55 7.21 -0.28
N LEU A 44 -7.50 6.38 -0.31
CA LEU A 44 -7.55 4.96 0.01
C LEU A 44 -6.24 4.49 0.67
N ILE A 45 -6.36 3.78 1.80
CA ILE A 45 -5.27 3.06 2.44
C ILE A 45 -5.57 1.57 2.35
N VAL A 46 -4.58 0.79 1.92
CA VAL A 46 -4.69 -0.68 1.86
C VAL A 46 -3.61 -1.29 2.75
N ILE A 47 -4.04 -2.20 3.63
CA ILE A 47 -3.16 -3.08 4.38
C ILE A 47 -3.22 -4.45 3.70
N PRO A 48 -2.17 -4.86 2.97
CA PRO A 48 -2.15 -6.14 2.30
C PRO A 48 -2.23 -7.31 3.28
N GLY A 49 -2.73 -8.45 2.80
CA GLY A 49 -2.65 -9.70 3.54
C GLY A 49 -1.22 -10.27 3.59
N GLY A 50 -1.04 -11.25 4.47
CA GLY A 50 0.22 -11.95 4.65
C GLY A 50 0.25 -12.71 5.96
N PHE A 51 1.46 -12.91 6.49
CA PHE A 51 1.74 -13.54 7.78
C PHE A 51 2.64 -12.61 8.59
N SER A 52 2.13 -11.40 8.85
CA SER A 52 2.76 -10.39 9.69
C SER A 52 2.73 -10.76 11.16
#